data_AF-A0A522XCU7-F1
#
_entry.id   AF-A0A522XCU7-F1
#
_cell.length_a   1.000
_cell.length_b   1.000
_cell.length_c   1.000
_cell.angle_alpha   90.00
_cell.angle_beta   90.00
_cell.angle_gamma   90.00
#
_symmetry.space_group_name_H-M   'P 1'
#
loop_
_entity.id
_entity.type
_entity.pdbx_description
1 polymer ?
#
loop_
_entity_poly.entity_id
_entity_poly.type
_entity_poly.pdbx_seq_one_letter_code
_entity_poly.pdbx_strand_id
1 'polypeptide(L)'
;AQHRLQQSPDHYPLTHAAYDNIRQKADRFQNRVQTSPPPVYTGTRRDDYRQAATTGLTPSLYTALVCVIEAAADHCQTTIDTLLAWAEADGGTQVGQGHRDDLIGAGLDIGRLFHYYAQAFQLVAPQMSPREQQQVQDWFLALGQQIQTSHRYWLHHLSREGANNHLSRHLQGMLIAALYSEDDELLDYVLDESPWNYANLVRDAIYEEDNPDNLFRRNRDFSHLPIQARTGEIYDRHRSLPHPPAQNDIYNRHRWWDEDVTQGVGFAYSVFHLEGLILTAHIAELNGLQYPQQHPEQRLMDVENQSIRNALRFYGQYYLDYPWGREDCRDIEDLEPSPDPYDGDCPIAYEPYFGENPKYHTLYLFLLAQDYYPEDAAFYEDIIAANEPKLIPQAHPLHSPASVFTFIYGESHQTPEKRR
;
A
#
# COMPACT_ATOMS: atom_id res chain seq x y z
N ALA A 1 14.20 15.65 6.42
CA ALA A 1 14.44 15.67 4.96
C ALA A 1 15.10 16.97 4.48
N GLN A 2 14.43 18.14 4.47
CA GLN A 2 15.03 19.41 3.98
C GLN A 2 16.38 19.77 4.64
N HIS A 3 16.50 19.62 5.95
CA HIS A 3 17.77 19.84 6.64
C HIS A 3 18.90 18.91 6.14
N ARG A 4 18.58 17.66 5.79
CA ARG A 4 19.56 16.71 5.24
C ARG A 4 20.02 17.13 3.85
N LEU A 5 19.11 17.66 3.01
CA LEU A 5 19.47 18.23 1.69
C LEU A 5 20.41 19.44 1.74
N GLN A 6 20.50 20.12 2.89
CA GLN A 6 21.44 21.23 3.08
C GLN A 6 22.86 20.75 3.42
N GLN A 7 23.04 19.46 3.68
CA GLN A 7 24.33 18.85 4.00
C GLN A 7 24.94 18.17 2.76
N SER A 8 26.16 17.62 2.90
CA SER A 8 26.82 16.95 1.77
C SER A 8 26.05 15.67 1.37
N PRO A 9 25.92 15.38 0.07
CA PRO A 9 25.44 14.07 -0.41
C PRO A 9 26.23 12.89 0.15
N ASP A 10 27.50 13.08 0.54
CA ASP A 10 28.30 12.02 1.18
C ASP A 10 27.77 11.62 2.57
N HIS A 11 27.08 12.53 3.26
CA HIS A 11 26.49 12.26 4.58
C HIS A 11 25.06 11.71 4.49
N TYR A 12 24.33 12.04 3.42
CA TYR A 12 22.94 11.61 3.20
C TYR A 12 22.67 11.16 1.76
N PRO A 13 23.36 10.13 1.27
CA PRO A 13 23.29 9.70 -0.13
C PRO A 13 21.87 9.31 -0.56
N LEU A 14 21.10 8.65 0.32
CA LEU A 14 19.74 8.19 0.00
C LEU A 14 18.76 9.37 -0.08
N THR A 15 18.84 10.33 0.86
CA THR A 15 17.99 11.53 0.80
C THR A 15 18.24 12.29 -0.51
N HIS A 16 19.51 12.50 -0.88
CA HIS A 16 19.84 13.26 -2.09
C HIS A 16 19.40 12.52 -3.37
N ALA A 17 19.71 11.23 -3.50
CA ALA A 17 19.35 10.46 -4.68
C ALA A 17 17.82 10.29 -4.82
N ALA A 18 17.10 10.10 -3.71
CA ALA A 18 15.64 10.06 -3.72
C ALA A 18 15.03 11.40 -4.15
N TYR A 19 15.60 12.52 -3.66
CA TYR A 19 15.14 13.86 -4.04
C TYR A 19 15.39 14.17 -5.52
N ASP A 20 16.57 13.81 -6.06
CA ASP A 20 16.84 13.97 -7.49
C ASP A 20 15.85 13.20 -8.36
N ASN A 21 15.47 11.98 -7.95
CA ASN A 21 14.43 11.20 -8.63
C ASN A 21 13.05 11.88 -8.56
N ILE A 22 12.69 12.43 -7.40
CA ILE A 22 11.44 13.21 -7.21
C ILE A 22 11.43 14.41 -8.15
N ARG A 23 12.51 15.20 -8.17
CA ARG A 23 12.63 16.40 -9.03
C ARG A 23 12.50 16.07 -10.51
N GLN A 24 13.21 15.05 -11.00
CA GLN A 24 13.11 14.61 -12.39
C GLN A 24 11.69 14.15 -12.78
N LYS A 25 10.94 13.54 -11.85
CA LYS A 25 9.54 13.14 -12.09
C LYS A 25 8.61 14.35 -12.06
N ALA A 26 8.84 15.29 -11.16
CA ALA A 26 8.10 16.55 -11.07
C ALA A 26 8.23 17.36 -12.37
N ASP A 27 9.45 17.56 -12.88
CA ASP A 27 9.71 18.31 -14.11
C ASP A 27 9.06 17.64 -15.32
N ARG A 28 9.12 16.31 -15.41
CA ARG A 28 8.43 15.57 -16.49
C ARG A 28 6.91 15.74 -16.42
N PHE A 29 6.34 15.70 -15.23
CA PHE A 29 4.90 15.87 -15.05
C PHE A 29 4.46 17.31 -15.37
N GLN A 30 5.17 18.31 -14.86
CA GLN A 30 4.91 19.73 -15.15
C GLN A 30 4.96 20.02 -16.66
N ASN A 31 6.03 19.59 -17.34
CA ASN A 31 6.15 19.75 -18.79
C ASN A 31 4.98 19.09 -19.54
N ARG A 32 4.54 17.92 -19.08
CA ARG A 32 3.36 17.25 -19.66
C ARG A 32 2.09 18.06 -19.44
N VAL A 33 1.83 18.56 -18.23
CA VAL A 33 0.64 19.38 -17.95
C VAL A 33 0.63 20.65 -18.80
N GLN A 34 1.76 21.33 -18.95
CA GLN A 34 1.86 22.56 -19.74
C GLN A 34 1.66 22.34 -21.25
N THR A 35 2.00 21.16 -21.77
CA THR A 35 1.92 20.85 -23.21
C THR A 35 0.64 20.11 -23.59
N SER A 36 0.16 19.22 -22.73
CA SER A 36 -1.05 18.42 -22.90
C SER A 36 -1.55 17.93 -21.54
N PRO A 37 -2.43 18.72 -20.87
CA PRO A 37 -3.01 18.34 -19.59
C PRO A 37 -3.63 16.94 -19.66
N PRO A 38 -3.30 16.02 -18.73
CA PRO A 38 -3.94 14.71 -18.66
C PRO A 38 -5.46 14.87 -18.45
N PRO A 39 -6.30 14.10 -19.15
CA PRO A 39 -7.75 14.20 -18.96
C PRO A 39 -8.15 13.71 -17.57
N VAL A 40 -9.11 14.42 -16.95
CA VAL A 40 -9.76 13.97 -15.71
C VAL A 40 -10.72 12.83 -16.03
N TYR A 41 -10.72 11.78 -15.20
CA TYR A 41 -11.58 10.62 -15.41
C TYR A 41 -12.91 10.74 -14.65
N THR A 42 -14.01 10.81 -15.39
CA THR A 42 -15.38 10.92 -14.84
C THR A 42 -16.27 9.72 -15.19
N GLY A 43 -15.69 8.67 -15.79
CA GLY A 43 -16.42 7.47 -16.22
C GLY A 43 -16.62 6.43 -15.11
N THR A 44 -17.11 5.25 -15.51
CA THR A 44 -17.45 4.15 -14.60
C THR A 44 -16.49 2.96 -14.63
N ARG A 45 -15.62 2.86 -15.64
CA ARG A 45 -14.68 1.75 -15.85
C ARG A 45 -13.46 1.87 -14.96
N ARG A 46 -13.16 0.82 -14.21
CA ARG A 46 -12.07 0.79 -13.22
C ARG A 46 -10.68 0.96 -13.84
N ASP A 47 -10.39 0.22 -14.91
CA ASP A 47 -9.04 0.22 -15.50
C ASP A 47 -8.69 1.57 -16.13
N ASP A 48 -9.68 2.25 -16.72
CA ASP A 48 -9.51 3.58 -17.29
C ASP A 48 -9.24 4.62 -16.18
N TYR A 49 -9.95 4.54 -15.04
CA TYR A 49 -9.64 5.34 -13.86
C TYR A 49 -8.22 5.12 -13.37
N ARG A 50 -7.82 3.84 -13.20
CA ARG A 50 -6.48 3.49 -12.73
C ARG A 50 -5.41 4.12 -13.62
N GLN A 51 -5.57 4.03 -14.93
CA GLN A 51 -4.61 4.59 -15.88
C GLN A 51 -4.58 6.13 -15.81
N ALA A 52 -5.75 6.79 -15.77
CA ALA A 52 -5.85 8.24 -15.69
C ALA A 52 -5.24 8.77 -14.38
N ALA A 53 -5.61 8.19 -13.24
CA ALA A 53 -5.08 8.58 -11.94
C ALA A 53 -3.56 8.36 -11.84
N THR A 54 -3.05 7.20 -12.30
CA THR A 54 -1.61 6.88 -12.26
C THR A 54 -0.75 7.84 -13.09
N THR A 55 -1.28 8.32 -14.22
CA THR A 55 -0.50 9.12 -15.17
C THR A 55 -0.77 10.62 -15.07
N GLY A 56 -1.89 11.01 -14.47
CA GLY A 56 -2.36 12.40 -14.42
C GLY A 56 -2.61 12.97 -13.04
N LEU A 57 -2.80 12.13 -12.00
CA LEU A 57 -3.14 12.60 -10.66
C LEU A 57 -2.05 12.25 -9.63
N THR A 58 -1.63 11.00 -9.52
CA THR A 58 -0.60 10.60 -8.53
C THR A 58 0.75 11.29 -8.72
N PRO A 59 1.21 11.69 -9.93
CA PRO A 59 2.45 12.44 -10.08
C PRO A 59 2.42 13.85 -9.46
N SER A 60 1.24 14.38 -9.10
CA SER A 60 1.11 15.68 -8.43
C SER A 60 1.85 15.75 -7.09
N LEU A 61 2.06 14.61 -6.41
CA LEU A 61 2.88 14.57 -5.20
C LEU A 61 4.32 15.02 -5.45
N TYR A 62 4.90 14.70 -6.61
CA TYR A 62 6.27 15.11 -6.92
C TYR A 62 6.38 16.62 -7.11
N THR A 63 5.43 17.22 -7.85
CA THR A 63 5.39 18.68 -8.01
C THR A 63 5.09 19.38 -6.69
N ALA A 64 4.25 18.80 -5.83
CA ALA A 64 3.99 19.32 -4.48
C ALA A 64 5.25 19.32 -3.60
N LEU A 65 6.04 18.25 -3.65
CA LEU A 65 7.31 18.16 -2.90
C LEU A 65 8.33 19.19 -3.38
N VAL A 66 8.56 19.29 -4.70
CA VAL A 66 9.47 20.30 -5.26
C VAL A 66 9.00 21.72 -4.96
N CYS A 67 7.69 21.97 -5.07
CA CYS A 67 7.06 23.22 -4.68
C CYS A 67 7.46 23.65 -3.25
N VAL A 68 7.31 22.76 -2.26
CA VAL A 68 7.59 23.10 -0.85
C VAL A 68 9.09 23.13 -0.55
N ILE A 69 9.90 22.29 -1.19
CA ILE A 69 11.35 22.18 -0.92
C ILE A 69 12.14 23.32 -1.57
N GLU A 70 11.79 23.68 -2.81
CA GLU A 70 12.50 24.71 -3.59
C GLU A 70 11.78 26.05 -3.62
N ALA A 71 10.58 26.16 -3.03
CA ALA A 71 9.68 27.30 -3.19
C ALA A 71 9.36 27.59 -4.68
N ALA A 72 9.25 26.52 -5.49
CA ALA A 72 9.05 26.60 -6.93
C ALA A 72 7.58 26.85 -7.28
N ALA A 73 7.22 28.12 -7.50
CA ALA A 73 5.85 28.57 -7.73
C ALA A 73 5.13 27.84 -8.88
N ASP A 74 5.82 27.55 -9.98
CA ASP A 74 5.21 26.87 -11.13
C ASP A 74 4.83 25.41 -10.81
N HIS A 75 5.63 24.71 -10.00
CA HIS A 75 5.31 23.36 -9.52
C HIS A 75 4.15 23.40 -8.51
N CYS A 76 4.06 24.46 -7.69
CA CYS A 76 2.94 24.67 -6.80
C CYS A 76 1.63 24.84 -7.58
N GLN A 77 1.62 25.76 -8.55
CA GLN A 77 0.45 26.03 -9.38
C GLN A 77 0.03 24.80 -10.18
N THR A 78 0.98 24.05 -10.74
CA THR A 78 0.71 22.78 -11.45
C THR A 78 -0.03 21.78 -10.56
N THR A 79 0.37 21.68 -9.29
CA THR A 79 -0.27 20.77 -8.32
C THR A 79 -1.68 21.24 -8.00
N ILE A 80 -1.85 22.53 -7.69
CA ILE A 80 -3.14 23.14 -7.35
C ILE A 80 -4.13 22.98 -8.51
N ASP A 81 -3.73 23.35 -9.73
CA ASP A 81 -4.57 23.25 -10.92
C ASP A 81 -4.99 21.80 -11.21
N THR A 82 -4.07 20.85 -11.01
CA THR A 82 -4.37 19.42 -11.19
C THR A 82 -5.43 18.95 -10.19
N LEU A 83 -5.26 19.28 -8.90
CA LEU A 83 -6.21 18.88 -7.86
C LEU A 83 -7.58 19.52 -8.07
N LEU A 84 -7.63 20.82 -8.39
CA LEU A 84 -8.86 21.54 -8.65
C LEU A 84 -9.58 21.04 -9.91
N ALA A 85 -8.85 20.71 -10.97
CA ALA A 85 -9.45 20.12 -12.17
C ALA A 85 -10.12 18.77 -11.87
N TRP A 86 -9.49 17.93 -11.04
CA TRP A 86 -10.10 16.67 -10.61
C TRP A 86 -11.32 16.89 -9.71
N ALA A 87 -11.23 17.82 -8.77
CA ALA A 87 -12.34 18.15 -7.88
C ALA A 87 -13.53 18.78 -8.63
N GLU A 88 -13.30 19.73 -9.55
CA GLU A 88 -14.35 20.38 -10.34
C GLU A 88 -15.15 19.39 -11.19
N ALA A 89 -14.49 18.35 -11.71
CA ALA A 89 -15.13 17.35 -12.56
C ALA A 89 -15.66 16.12 -11.78
N ASP A 90 -15.63 16.14 -10.44
CA ASP A 90 -15.97 14.99 -9.60
C ASP A 90 -15.19 13.71 -10.00
N GLY A 91 -13.91 13.87 -10.34
CA GLY A 91 -13.08 12.82 -10.93
C GLY A 91 -13.03 11.57 -10.04
N GLY A 92 -13.27 10.39 -10.61
CA GLY A 92 -13.23 9.12 -9.89
C GLY A 92 -14.48 8.77 -9.07
N THR A 93 -15.43 9.70 -8.85
CA THR A 93 -16.62 9.45 -8.01
C THR A 93 -17.61 8.45 -8.61
N GLN A 94 -17.59 8.27 -9.94
CA GLN A 94 -18.48 7.36 -10.68
C GLN A 94 -17.88 5.96 -10.91
N VAL A 95 -16.63 5.72 -10.52
CA VAL A 95 -15.90 4.49 -10.83
C VAL A 95 -16.58 3.30 -10.17
N GLY A 96 -16.91 2.27 -10.95
CA GLY A 96 -17.60 1.09 -10.47
C GLY A 96 -19.13 1.15 -10.56
N GLN A 97 -19.73 2.30 -10.89
CA GLN A 97 -21.20 2.39 -10.98
C GLN A 97 -21.80 1.73 -12.24
N GLY A 98 -20.96 1.37 -13.23
CA GLY A 98 -21.41 0.81 -14.52
C GLY A 98 -21.48 -0.72 -14.58
N HIS A 99 -20.66 -1.43 -13.79
CA HIS A 99 -20.60 -2.89 -13.80
C HIS A 99 -20.17 -3.44 -12.43
N ARG A 100 -20.67 -4.62 -12.08
CA ARG A 100 -20.37 -5.30 -10.80
C ARG A 100 -18.87 -5.47 -10.56
N ASP A 101 -18.16 -5.98 -11.57
CA ASP A 101 -16.72 -6.27 -11.44
C ASP A 101 -15.89 -4.99 -11.26
N ASP A 102 -16.32 -3.89 -11.87
CA ASP A 102 -15.71 -2.58 -11.66
C ASP A 102 -15.96 -2.08 -10.23
N LEU A 103 -17.18 -2.26 -9.68
CA LEU A 103 -17.50 -1.86 -8.30
C LEU A 103 -16.64 -2.58 -7.26
N ILE A 104 -16.37 -3.87 -7.47
CA ILE A 104 -15.54 -4.69 -6.56
C ILE A 104 -14.12 -4.16 -6.46
N GLY A 105 -13.55 -3.68 -7.57
CA GLY A 105 -12.18 -3.17 -7.62
C GLY A 105 -12.05 -1.65 -7.52
N ALA A 106 -13.15 -0.91 -7.60
CA ALA A 106 -13.16 0.56 -7.56
C ALA A 106 -12.60 1.09 -6.24
N GLY A 107 -13.12 0.62 -5.10
CA GLY A 107 -12.66 1.05 -3.78
C GLY A 107 -11.17 0.78 -3.57
N LEU A 108 -10.67 -0.37 -4.06
CA LEU A 108 -9.25 -0.74 -4.01
C LEU A 108 -8.42 0.28 -4.80
N ASP A 109 -8.78 0.55 -6.06
CA ASP A 109 -7.97 1.42 -6.92
C ASP A 109 -8.02 2.88 -6.47
N ILE A 110 -9.16 3.38 -6.00
CA ILE A 110 -9.25 4.72 -5.43
C ILE A 110 -8.44 4.78 -4.15
N GLY A 111 -8.71 3.88 -3.18
CA GLY A 111 -8.09 3.91 -1.85
C GLY A 111 -6.57 3.77 -1.89
N ARG A 112 -6.02 2.86 -2.71
CA ARG A 112 -4.57 2.70 -2.82
C ARG A 112 -3.86 3.91 -3.43
N LEU A 113 -4.52 4.66 -4.32
CA LEU A 113 -3.94 5.83 -4.97
C LEU A 113 -4.22 7.13 -4.18
N PHE A 114 -5.19 7.12 -3.26
CA PHE A 114 -5.64 8.30 -2.53
C PHE A 114 -4.52 9.03 -1.80
N HIS A 115 -3.70 8.29 -1.05
CA HIS A 115 -2.65 8.88 -0.24
C HIS A 115 -1.68 9.79 -1.02
N TYR A 116 -1.47 9.56 -2.33
CA TYR A 116 -0.59 10.41 -3.13
C TYR A 116 -1.13 11.83 -3.28
N TYR A 117 -2.37 11.96 -3.76
CA TYR A 117 -2.97 13.27 -4.03
C TYR A 117 -3.52 13.91 -2.76
N ALA A 118 -3.82 13.14 -1.72
CA ALA A 118 -4.06 13.65 -0.38
C ALA A 118 -2.82 14.34 0.22
N GLN A 119 -1.65 13.68 0.17
CA GLN A 119 -0.39 14.30 0.60
C GLN A 119 -0.01 15.50 -0.27
N ALA A 120 -0.23 15.42 -1.59
CA ALA A 120 -0.03 16.56 -2.47
C ALA A 120 -0.87 17.77 -2.04
N PHE A 121 -2.16 17.54 -1.75
CA PHE A 121 -3.06 18.56 -1.23
C PHE A 121 -2.56 19.14 0.09
N GLN A 122 -2.16 18.32 1.06
CA GLN A 122 -1.62 18.79 2.35
C GLN A 122 -0.44 19.76 2.19
N LEU A 123 0.45 19.49 1.22
CA LEU A 123 1.64 20.30 0.98
C LEU A 123 1.32 21.66 0.34
N VAL A 124 0.30 21.72 -0.53
CA VAL A 124 -0.04 22.96 -1.28
C VAL A 124 -1.25 23.71 -0.73
N ALA A 125 -2.04 23.10 0.16
CA ALA A 125 -3.21 23.72 0.79
C ALA A 125 -2.92 25.12 1.39
N PRO A 126 -1.76 25.38 2.06
CA PRO A 126 -1.44 26.73 2.56
C PRO A 126 -1.37 27.83 1.49
N GLN A 127 -1.26 27.46 0.21
CA GLN A 127 -1.17 28.36 -0.93
C GLN A 127 -2.51 28.51 -1.67
N MET A 128 -3.49 27.69 -1.31
CA MET A 128 -4.85 27.70 -1.86
C MET A 128 -5.74 28.62 -1.02
N SER A 129 -6.72 29.26 -1.66
CA SER A 129 -7.78 29.97 -0.97
C SER A 129 -8.67 29.01 -0.16
N PRO A 130 -9.38 29.48 0.88
CA PRO A 130 -10.30 28.64 1.65
C PRO A 130 -11.36 27.94 0.79
N ARG A 131 -11.81 28.59 -0.29
CA ARG A 131 -12.79 28.01 -1.22
C ARG A 131 -12.20 26.85 -2.02
N GLU A 132 -10.97 26.99 -2.50
CA GLU A 132 -10.27 25.95 -3.25
C GLU A 132 -9.96 24.76 -2.35
N GLN A 133 -9.57 25.00 -1.09
CA GLN A 133 -9.37 23.94 -0.10
C GLN A 133 -10.67 23.16 0.14
N GLN A 134 -11.78 23.86 0.39
CA GLN A 134 -13.08 23.22 0.59
C GLN A 134 -13.50 22.39 -0.63
N GLN A 135 -13.30 22.89 -1.85
CA GLN A 135 -13.64 22.17 -3.07
C GLN A 135 -12.91 20.83 -3.18
N VAL A 136 -11.61 20.77 -2.84
CA VAL A 136 -10.84 19.52 -2.83
C VAL A 136 -11.28 18.60 -1.70
N GLN A 137 -11.60 19.14 -0.52
CA GLN A 137 -12.12 18.36 0.61
C GLN A 137 -13.49 17.73 0.31
N ASP A 138 -14.40 18.48 -0.31
CA ASP A 138 -15.72 17.97 -0.74
C ASP A 138 -15.56 16.82 -1.75
N TRP A 139 -14.61 16.95 -2.67
CA TRP A 139 -14.26 15.87 -3.60
C TRP A 139 -13.67 14.65 -2.88
N PHE A 140 -12.80 14.84 -1.90
CA PHE A 140 -12.24 13.76 -1.07
C PHE A 140 -13.33 13.01 -0.30
N LEU A 141 -14.32 13.72 0.24
CA LEU A 141 -15.50 13.12 0.88
C LEU A 141 -16.28 12.23 -0.11
N ALA A 142 -16.54 12.73 -1.32
CA ALA A 142 -17.24 11.97 -2.36
C ALA A 142 -16.48 10.70 -2.78
N LEU A 143 -15.15 10.76 -2.86
CA LEU A 143 -14.31 9.58 -3.07
C LEU A 143 -14.43 8.58 -1.90
N GLY A 144 -14.40 9.06 -0.65
CA GLY A 144 -14.62 8.25 0.55
C GLY A 144 -15.94 7.49 0.52
N GLN A 145 -17.03 8.16 0.14
CA GLN A 145 -18.36 7.55 -0.01
C GLN A 145 -18.39 6.49 -1.11
N GLN A 146 -17.68 6.70 -2.22
CA GLN A 146 -17.57 5.72 -3.29
C GLN A 146 -16.76 4.48 -2.85
N ILE A 147 -15.69 4.68 -2.07
CA ILE A 147 -14.94 3.57 -1.46
C ILE A 147 -15.84 2.82 -0.47
N GLN A 148 -16.59 3.52 0.38
CA GLN A 148 -17.51 2.90 1.33
C GLN A 148 -18.59 2.08 0.62
N THR A 149 -19.10 2.55 -0.51
CA THR A 149 -20.04 1.81 -1.37
C THR A 149 -19.42 0.51 -1.89
N SER A 150 -18.20 0.57 -2.44
CA SER A 150 -17.43 -0.61 -2.87
C SER A 150 -17.17 -1.58 -1.71
N HIS A 151 -16.81 -1.05 -0.54
CA HIS A 151 -16.57 -1.84 0.66
C HIS A 151 -17.84 -2.54 1.15
N ARG A 152 -18.98 -1.86 1.28
CA ARG A 152 -20.26 -2.47 1.67
C ARG A 152 -20.70 -3.55 0.68
N TYR A 153 -20.49 -3.32 -0.62
CA TYR A 153 -20.71 -4.32 -1.64
C TYR A 153 -19.84 -5.57 -1.41
N TRP A 154 -18.55 -5.35 -1.11
CA TRP A 154 -17.63 -6.42 -0.76
C TRP A 154 -18.12 -7.21 0.45
N LEU A 155 -18.51 -6.55 1.54
CA LEU A 155 -19.05 -7.22 2.73
C LEU A 155 -20.25 -8.12 2.40
N HIS A 156 -21.18 -7.61 1.61
CA HIS A 156 -22.41 -8.33 1.33
C HIS A 156 -22.22 -9.52 0.36
N HIS A 157 -21.36 -9.38 -0.64
CA HIS A 157 -21.25 -10.36 -1.73
C HIS A 157 -19.94 -11.16 -1.73
N LEU A 158 -18.90 -10.61 -1.11
CA LEU A 158 -17.53 -11.12 -1.11
C LEU A 158 -16.92 -11.21 0.30
N SER A 159 -17.71 -11.11 1.39
CA SER A 159 -17.28 -11.45 2.78
C SER A 159 -16.54 -12.78 2.85
N ARG A 160 -17.00 -13.63 1.95
CA ARG A 160 -16.37 -14.77 1.35
C ARG A 160 -14.85 -14.85 1.32
N GLU A 161 -14.22 -13.76 0.95
CA GLU A 161 -12.80 -13.69 0.65
C GLU A 161 -11.97 -13.30 1.87
N GLY A 162 -12.61 -13.20 3.04
CA GLY A 162 -11.93 -12.93 4.32
C GLY A 162 -11.24 -11.57 4.36
N ALA A 163 -10.37 -11.43 5.36
CA ALA A 163 -9.47 -10.30 5.55
C ALA A 163 -8.41 -10.26 4.45
N ASN A 164 -8.69 -9.58 3.34
CA ASN A 164 -7.81 -9.53 2.17
C ASN A 164 -7.35 -8.11 1.83
N ASN A 165 -6.40 -8.04 0.89
CA ASN A 165 -5.75 -6.81 0.49
C ASN A 165 -6.71 -5.71 -0.02
N HIS A 166 -7.86 -6.03 -0.63
CA HIS A 166 -8.83 -5.01 -1.04
C HIS A 166 -9.38 -4.25 0.17
N LEU A 167 -9.76 -4.97 1.23
CA LEU A 167 -10.33 -4.38 2.43
C LEU A 167 -9.33 -3.43 3.10
N SER A 168 -8.04 -3.80 3.16
CA SER A 168 -7.01 -2.90 3.71
C SER A 168 -6.91 -1.57 2.95
N ARG A 169 -7.05 -1.60 1.61
CA ARG A 169 -7.03 -0.38 0.79
C ARG A 169 -8.32 0.41 0.86
N HIS A 170 -9.45 -0.26 1.07
CA HIS A 170 -10.72 0.41 1.37
C HIS A 170 -10.59 1.20 2.68
N LEU A 171 -10.11 0.55 3.75
CA LEU A 171 -9.91 1.22 5.05
C LEU A 171 -8.93 2.38 4.92
N GLN A 172 -7.79 2.18 4.25
CA GLN A 172 -6.81 3.24 4.01
C GLN A 172 -7.45 4.48 3.35
N GLY A 173 -8.21 4.29 2.27
CA GLY A 173 -8.83 5.39 1.54
C GLY A 173 -9.98 6.06 2.30
N MET A 174 -10.81 5.27 3.01
CA MET A 174 -11.88 5.83 3.85
C MET A 174 -11.31 6.62 5.04
N LEU A 175 -10.23 6.15 5.67
CA LEU A 175 -9.54 6.89 6.73
C LEU A 175 -9.03 8.25 6.23
N ILE A 176 -8.40 8.27 5.05
CA ILE A 176 -7.92 9.52 4.44
C ILE A 176 -9.09 10.47 4.21
N ALA A 177 -10.18 10.01 3.60
CA ALA A 177 -11.36 10.83 3.36
C ALA A 177 -11.96 11.37 4.67
N ALA A 178 -12.06 10.53 5.71
CA ALA A 178 -12.59 10.92 7.01
C ALA A 178 -11.74 12.03 7.66
N LEU A 179 -10.42 11.91 7.62
CA LEU A 179 -9.50 12.88 8.21
C LEU A 179 -9.55 14.25 7.54
N TYR A 180 -9.62 14.32 6.20
CA TYR A 180 -9.66 15.61 5.49
C TYR A 180 -11.01 16.31 5.57
N SER A 181 -12.08 15.55 5.77
CA SER A 181 -13.46 16.05 5.79
C SER A 181 -14.03 16.17 7.20
N GLU A 182 -13.25 15.82 8.23
CA GLU A 182 -13.71 15.75 9.63
C GLU A 182 -15.00 14.90 9.78
N ASP A 183 -15.06 13.77 9.05
CA ASP A 183 -16.21 12.87 9.01
C ASP A 183 -16.07 11.77 10.09
N ASP A 184 -16.58 12.06 11.29
CA ASP A 184 -16.55 11.15 12.44
C ASP A 184 -17.31 9.84 12.15
N GLU A 185 -18.41 9.87 11.38
CA GLU A 185 -19.17 8.64 11.05
C GLU A 185 -18.34 7.70 10.16
N LEU A 186 -17.64 8.24 9.16
CA LEU A 186 -16.76 7.44 8.33
C LEU A 186 -15.53 6.95 9.10
N LEU A 187 -15.03 7.75 10.04
CA LEU A 187 -13.92 7.37 10.92
C LEU A 187 -14.33 6.20 11.84
N ASP A 188 -15.48 6.31 12.52
CA ASP A 188 -16.04 5.24 13.37
C ASP A 188 -16.32 3.98 12.56
N TYR A 189 -16.80 4.11 11.31
CA TYR A 189 -16.98 2.99 10.40
C TYR A 189 -15.67 2.22 10.13
N VAL A 190 -14.56 2.94 9.94
CA VAL A 190 -13.23 2.34 9.65
C VAL A 190 -12.62 1.70 10.89
N LEU A 191 -12.78 2.32 12.06
CA LEU A 191 -12.08 1.91 13.28
C LEU A 191 -12.86 0.93 14.14
N ASP A 192 -14.20 0.99 14.13
CA ASP A 192 -15.04 0.22 15.06
C ASP A 192 -16.24 -0.47 14.39
N GLU A 193 -17.11 0.25 13.67
CA GLU A 193 -18.42 -0.30 13.29
C GLU A 193 -18.38 -1.38 12.20
N SER A 194 -17.42 -1.31 11.27
CA SER A 194 -17.31 -2.30 10.21
C SER A 194 -16.93 -3.67 10.78
N PRO A 195 -17.55 -4.78 10.31
CA PRO A 195 -17.09 -6.12 10.68
C PRO A 195 -15.64 -6.38 10.23
N TRP A 196 -15.19 -5.67 9.19
CA TRP A 196 -13.79 -5.60 8.77
C TRP A 196 -13.21 -4.22 9.05
N ASN A 197 -13.40 -3.71 10.27
CA ASN A 197 -12.66 -2.57 10.79
C ASN A 197 -11.16 -2.88 10.87
N TYR A 198 -10.35 -1.86 11.15
CA TYR A 198 -8.89 -2.01 11.13
C TYR A 198 -8.37 -3.11 12.08
N ALA A 199 -8.95 -3.25 13.29
CA ALA A 199 -8.48 -4.25 14.27
C ALA A 199 -8.78 -5.67 13.81
N ASN A 200 -10.03 -5.90 13.42
CA ASN A 200 -10.46 -7.20 12.90
C ASN A 200 -9.68 -7.58 11.65
N LEU A 201 -9.34 -6.61 10.80
CA LEU A 201 -8.55 -6.87 9.61
C LEU A 201 -7.12 -7.29 9.97
N VAL A 202 -6.45 -6.64 10.93
CA VAL A 202 -5.12 -7.05 11.40
C VAL A 202 -5.18 -8.44 12.05
N ARG A 203 -6.15 -8.66 12.95
CA ARG A 203 -6.35 -9.93 13.66
C ARG A 203 -6.51 -11.10 12.69
N ASP A 204 -7.35 -10.92 11.69
CA ASP A 204 -7.79 -12.00 10.83
C ASP A 204 -6.96 -12.09 9.53
N ALA A 205 -6.06 -11.14 9.24
CA ALA A 205 -5.18 -11.20 8.07
C ALA A 205 -3.81 -11.80 8.36
N ILE A 206 -3.26 -11.59 9.56
CA ILE A 206 -1.88 -11.96 9.91
C ILE A 206 -1.93 -13.18 10.82
N TYR A 207 -1.35 -14.30 10.40
CA TYR A 207 -1.32 -15.52 11.20
C TYR A 207 -0.41 -15.41 12.43
N GLU A 208 -0.85 -15.96 13.57
CA GLU A 208 -0.13 -16.05 14.84
C GLU A 208 -0.34 -17.46 15.41
N GLU A 209 0.74 -18.22 15.60
CA GLU A 209 0.71 -19.66 15.91
C GLU A 209 -0.04 -20.02 17.21
N ASP A 210 -0.01 -19.14 18.21
CA ASP A 210 -0.64 -19.35 19.52
C ASP A 210 -1.93 -18.53 19.75
N ASN A 211 -2.47 -17.90 18.69
CA ASN A 211 -3.69 -17.12 18.80
C ASN A 211 -4.91 -17.97 18.36
N PRO A 212 -5.77 -18.41 19.31
CA PRO A 212 -6.94 -19.24 18.99
C PRO A 212 -8.00 -18.49 18.15
N ASP A 213 -7.97 -17.15 18.15
CA ASP A 213 -8.84 -16.31 17.34
C ASP A 213 -8.29 -16.13 15.91
N ASN A 214 -7.01 -16.45 15.67
CA ASN A 214 -6.30 -16.26 14.41
C ASN A 214 -6.45 -17.42 13.41
N LEU A 215 -7.54 -18.16 13.55
CA LEU A 215 -7.86 -19.29 12.69
C LEU A 215 -8.89 -18.89 11.63
N PHE A 216 -8.68 -17.83 10.84
CA PHE A 216 -9.48 -17.47 9.65
C PHE A 216 -10.96 -17.92 9.69
N ARG A 217 -11.77 -17.48 10.67
CA ARG A 217 -13.10 -18.07 10.89
C ARG A 217 -14.19 -17.09 11.23
N ARG A 218 -15.13 -16.96 10.28
CA ARG A 218 -16.51 -17.44 10.44
C ARG A 218 -17.17 -17.65 9.06
N ASN A 219 -17.84 -18.79 8.88
CA ASN A 219 -18.68 -19.20 7.72
C ASN A 219 -18.04 -19.86 6.49
N ARG A 220 -16.83 -20.45 6.54
CA ARG A 220 -16.24 -21.08 5.34
C ARG A 220 -15.48 -22.39 5.55
N ASP A 221 -15.72 -23.29 4.61
CA ASP A 221 -15.00 -24.55 4.36
C ASP A 221 -13.52 -24.37 3.96
N PHE A 222 -12.88 -23.24 4.29
CA PHE A 222 -11.43 -23.09 4.15
C PHE A 222 -10.74 -23.78 5.34
N SER A 223 -10.85 -25.10 5.39
CA SER A 223 -10.19 -25.99 6.34
C SER A 223 -8.71 -26.22 6.03
N HIS A 224 -8.07 -25.29 5.32
CA HIS A 224 -6.69 -25.40 4.89
C HIS A 224 -6.01 -24.05 5.02
N LEU A 225 -5.66 -23.66 6.26
CA LEU A 225 -4.31 -23.09 6.40
C LEU A 225 -3.36 -24.10 5.75
N PRO A 226 -2.37 -23.67 4.94
CA PRO A 226 -1.25 -24.57 4.72
C PRO A 226 -0.80 -24.99 6.13
N ILE A 227 -0.60 -26.29 6.34
CA ILE A 227 -0.23 -26.90 7.64
C ILE A 227 1.19 -26.41 8.09
N GLN A 228 1.65 -25.30 7.52
CA GLN A 228 2.98 -24.74 7.48
C GLN A 228 2.98 -23.20 7.60
N ALA A 229 1.81 -22.55 7.77
CA ALA A 229 1.78 -21.09 8.00
C ALA A 229 2.60 -20.73 9.24
N ARG A 230 3.40 -19.67 9.16
CA ARG A 230 4.27 -19.21 10.26
C ARG A 230 3.79 -17.87 10.80
N THR A 231 4.05 -17.59 12.07
CA THR A 231 3.73 -16.30 12.70
C THR A 231 4.21 -15.11 11.85
N GLY A 232 3.33 -14.13 11.65
CA GLY A 232 3.56 -12.95 10.80
C GLY A 232 3.14 -13.12 9.34
N GLU A 233 2.85 -14.34 8.90
CA GLU A 233 2.46 -14.59 7.52
C GLU A 233 1.06 -14.05 7.22
N ILE A 234 0.90 -13.28 6.13
CA ILE A 234 -0.39 -12.70 5.76
C ILE A 234 -1.17 -13.60 4.81
N TYR A 235 -2.47 -13.70 5.07
CA TYR A 235 -3.41 -14.34 4.18
C TYR A 235 -3.65 -13.55 2.90
N ASP A 236 -3.70 -14.32 1.82
CA ASP A 236 -4.22 -13.87 0.55
C ASP A 236 -4.95 -15.02 -0.15
N ARG A 237 -6.06 -14.71 -0.83
CA ARG A 237 -6.89 -15.70 -1.53
C ARG A 237 -6.13 -16.44 -2.64
N HIS A 238 -5.08 -15.82 -3.20
CA HIS A 238 -4.18 -16.41 -4.19
C HIS A 238 -3.10 -17.30 -3.54
N ARG A 239 -3.25 -17.64 -2.24
CA ARG A 239 -2.45 -18.63 -1.52
C ARG A 239 -3.27 -19.87 -1.14
N SER A 240 -4.60 -19.79 -1.21
CA SER A 240 -5.50 -20.90 -0.92
C SER A 240 -5.48 -21.93 -2.06
N LEU A 241 -5.06 -23.16 -1.71
CA LEU A 241 -5.07 -24.39 -2.53
C LEU A 241 -6.39 -24.62 -3.29
N PRO A 242 -6.39 -25.50 -4.33
CA PRO A 242 -7.43 -25.51 -5.36
C PRO A 242 -8.82 -25.87 -4.82
N HIS A 243 -9.81 -25.51 -5.64
CA HIS A 243 -11.24 -25.81 -5.54
C HIS A 243 -11.57 -27.19 -4.89
N PRO A 244 -12.76 -27.35 -4.24
CA PRO A 244 -13.18 -28.57 -3.53
C PRO A 244 -12.95 -29.94 -4.21
N PRO A 245 -12.97 -30.10 -5.55
CA PRO A 245 -12.60 -31.36 -6.21
C PRO A 245 -11.18 -31.87 -5.91
N ALA A 246 -10.24 -30.99 -5.50
CA ALA A 246 -8.88 -31.36 -5.15
C ALA A 246 -8.77 -32.12 -3.80
N GLN A 247 -9.82 -32.15 -2.98
CA GLN A 247 -9.85 -32.84 -1.69
C GLN A 247 -9.77 -34.37 -1.81
N ASN A 248 -10.20 -34.93 -2.95
CA ASN A 248 -10.38 -36.38 -3.11
C ASN A 248 -9.19 -37.10 -3.77
N ASP A 249 -8.15 -36.38 -4.22
CA ASP A 249 -7.03 -37.00 -4.93
C ASP A 249 -5.69 -36.33 -4.61
N ILE A 250 -5.15 -36.67 -3.42
CA ILE A 250 -3.86 -36.19 -2.92
C ILE A 250 -2.70 -36.49 -3.88
N TYR A 251 -2.83 -37.48 -4.75
CA TYR A 251 -1.78 -37.89 -5.68
C TYR A 251 -1.80 -37.09 -7.00
N ASN A 252 -2.82 -36.26 -7.24
CA ASN A 252 -2.95 -35.42 -8.44
C ASN A 252 -2.72 -33.92 -8.19
N ARG A 253 -2.11 -33.54 -7.05
CA ARG A 253 -1.85 -32.13 -6.69
C ARG A 253 -1.14 -31.34 -7.80
N HIS A 254 -0.18 -31.94 -8.48
CA HIS A 254 0.54 -31.30 -9.59
C HIS A 254 -0.37 -30.92 -10.76
N ARG A 255 -1.33 -31.78 -11.11
CA ARG A 255 -2.23 -31.50 -12.23
C ARG A 255 -3.17 -30.32 -11.97
N TRP A 256 -3.66 -30.18 -10.74
CA TRP A 256 -4.50 -29.05 -10.33
C TRP A 256 -3.70 -27.76 -10.12
N TRP A 257 -2.41 -27.89 -9.82
CA TRP A 257 -1.46 -26.78 -9.82
C TRP A 257 -1.24 -26.25 -11.24
N ASP A 258 -1.06 -27.14 -12.22
CA ASP A 258 -0.80 -26.77 -13.61
C ASP A 258 -2.07 -26.31 -14.37
N GLU A 259 -3.26 -26.85 -14.04
CA GLU A 259 -4.50 -26.57 -14.78
C GLU A 259 -5.33 -25.38 -14.20
N ASP A 260 -5.27 -25.09 -12.88
CA ASP A 260 -6.12 -24.07 -12.22
C ASP A 260 -5.34 -23.02 -11.39
N VAL A 261 -4.08 -23.28 -10.99
CA VAL A 261 -3.27 -22.36 -10.19
C VAL A 261 -2.43 -21.51 -11.13
N THR A 262 -3.06 -20.54 -11.80
CA THR A 262 -2.39 -19.35 -12.36
C THR A 262 -1.90 -18.40 -11.24
N GLN A 263 -1.57 -18.91 -10.05
CA GLN A 263 -1.30 -18.11 -8.84
C GLN A 263 0.20 -17.84 -8.66
N GLY A 264 0.74 -16.99 -9.53
CA GLY A 264 2.15 -16.57 -9.48
C GLY A 264 2.46 -15.36 -8.58
N VAL A 265 1.55 -14.95 -7.67
CA VAL A 265 1.59 -13.59 -7.07
C VAL A 265 1.19 -13.51 -5.59
N GLY A 266 1.06 -14.64 -4.89
CA GLY A 266 0.65 -14.67 -3.48
C GLY A 266 1.54 -13.85 -2.55
N PHE A 267 2.86 -13.82 -2.82
CA PHE A 267 3.81 -13.00 -2.06
C PHE A 267 3.51 -11.52 -2.24
N ALA A 268 3.46 -11.07 -3.50
CA ALA A 268 3.21 -9.69 -3.87
C ALA A 268 1.90 -9.15 -3.28
N TYR A 269 0.82 -9.94 -3.32
CA TYR A 269 -0.45 -9.52 -2.74
C TYR A 269 -0.43 -9.49 -1.21
N SER A 270 0.28 -10.42 -0.57
CA SER A 270 0.41 -10.43 0.90
C SER A 270 1.23 -9.24 1.41
N VAL A 271 2.29 -8.86 0.69
CA VAL A 271 3.07 -7.65 0.97
C VAL A 271 2.28 -6.37 0.63
N PHE A 272 1.49 -6.39 -0.45
CA PHE A 272 0.55 -5.32 -0.78
C PHE A 272 -0.54 -5.16 0.28
N HIS A 273 -0.94 -6.24 0.95
CA HIS A 273 -1.83 -6.20 2.09
C HIS A 273 -1.14 -5.55 3.31
N LEU A 274 0.07 -6.00 3.66
CA LEU A 274 0.88 -5.42 4.74
C LEU A 274 1.06 -3.90 4.57
N GLU A 275 1.39 -3.46 3.35
CA GLU A 275 1.53 -2.05 3.02
C GLU A 275 0.24 -1.26 3.31
N GLY A 276 -0.93 -1.81 2.96
CA GLY A 276 -2.23 -1.19 3.28
C GLY A 276 -2.47 -1.07 4.79
N LEU A 277 -2.12 -2.10 5.55
CA LEU A 277 -2.27 -2.12 7.01
C LEU A 277 -1.35 -1.11 7.69
N ILE A 278 -0.06 -1.10 7.30
CA ILE A 278 0.94 -0.20 7.88
C ILE A 278 0.59 1.26 7.57
N LEU A 279 0.30 1.57 6.31
CA LEU A 279 0.01 2.95 5.91
C LEU A 279 -1.26 3.49 6.58
N THR A 280 -2.30 2.67 6.73
CA THR A 280 -3.53 3.08 7.42
C THR A 280 -3.22 3.56 8.84
N ALA A 281 -2.50 2.76 9.61
CA ALA A 281 -2.25 3.13 11.00
C ALA A 281 -1.09 4.10 11.19
N HIS A 282 -0.13 4.17 10.26
CA HIS A 282 0.81 5.30 10.20
C HIS A 282 0.08 6.63 10.04
N ILE A 283 -0.86 6.72 9.09
CA ILE A 283 -1.69 7.91 8.85
C ILE A 283 -2.52 8.24 10.10
N ALA A 284 -3.16 7.24 10.71
CA ALA A 284 -3.94 7.43 11.91
C ALA A 284 -3.11 7.98 13.08
N GLU A 285 -1.94 7.40 13.35
CA GLU A 285 -1.05 7.83 14.44
C GLU A 285 -0.48 9.24 14.20
N LEU A 286 -0.17 9.62 12.96
CA LEU A 286 0.22 10.99 12.61
C LEU A 286 -0.87 12.01 12.93
N ASN A 287 -2.14 11.59 12.87
CA ASN A 287 -3.30 12.42 13.20
C ASN A 287 -3.75 12.27 14.67
N GLY A 288 -2.94 11.61 15.52
CA GLY A 288 -3.23 11.45 16.94
C GLY A 288 -4.40 10.51 17.25
N LEU A 289 -4.83 9.71 16.27
CA LEU A 289 -5.88 8.72 16.47
C LEU A 289 -5.35 7.55 17.30
N GLN A 290 -6.20 7.09 18.22
CA GLN A 290 -5.98 5.92 19.07
C GLN A 290 -7.20 5.01 18.98
N TYR A 291 -7.05 3.73 19.32
CA TYR A 291 -8.20 2.82 19.32
C TYR A 291 -9.26 3.25 20.35
N PRO A 292 -10.56 3.21 20.00
CA PRO A 292 -11.62 3.56 20.94
C PRO A 292 -11.68 2.63 22.16
N GLN A 293 -11.77 3.24 23.33
CA GLN A 293 -12.32 2.78 24.63
C GLN A 293 -11.84 1.46 25.28
N GLN A 294 -11.44 0.41 24.56
CA GLN A 294 -11.04 -0.88 25.17
C GLN A 294 -9.53 -0.95 25.46
N HIS A 295 -8.71 -0.28 24.63
CA HIS A 295 -7.27 -0.17 24.82
C HIS A 295 -6.77 1.24 24.46
N PRO A 296 -7.13 2.29 25.24
CA PRO A 296 -6.80 3.68 24.91
C PRO A 296 -5.28 3.97 24.86
N GLU A 297 -4.45 3.09 25.41
CA GLU A 297 -2.99 3.20 25.34
C GLU A 297 -2.36 2.39 24.18
N GLN A 298 -3.15 1.58 23.46
CA GLN A 298 -2.65 0.76 22.38
C GLN A 298 -2.54 1.58 21.09
N ARG A 299 -1.31 1.64 20.57
CA ARG A 299 -1.02 2.22 19.26
C ARG A 299 -1.68 1.39 18.18
N LEU A 300 -2.12 2.01 17.09
CA LEU A 300 -2.68 1.26 15.97
C LEU A 300 -1.63 0.33 15.34
N MET A 301 -0.35 0.70 15.33
CA MET A 301 0.73 -0.23 14.95
C MET A 301 0.85 -1.45 15.86
N ASP A 302 0.52 -1.33 17.15
CA ASP A 302 0.65 -2.40 18.14
C ASP A 302 -0.64 -3.21 18.32
N VAL A 303 -1.64 -3.01 17.45
CA VAL A 303 -2.92 -3.72 17.54
C VAL A 303 -2.72 -5.24 17.43
N GLU A 304 -3.59 -5.99 18.12
CA GLU A 304 -3.59 -7.46 18.11
C GLU A 304 -2.23 -8.09 18.50
N ASN A 305 -1.63 -7.62 19.60
CA ASN A 305 -0.35 -8.13 20.13
C ASN A 305 0.84 -7.95 19.17
N GLN A 306 0.91 -6.82 18.48
CA GLN A 306 2.01 -6.50 17.56
C GLN A 306 2.06 -7.44 16.33
N SER A 307 0.91 -7.95 15.84
CA SER A 307 0.87 -8.80 14.63
C SER A 307 1.55 -8.13 13.42
N ILE A 308 1.43 -6.80 13.27
CA ILE A 308 2.12 -6.05 12.21
C ILE A 308 3.64 -6.17 12.32
N ARG A 309 4.18 -6.12 13.55
CA ARG A 309 5.61 -6.33 13.81
C ARG A 309 6.05 -7.74 13.43
N ASN A 310 5.26 -8.75 13.79
CA ASN A 310 5.53 -10.13 13.41
C ASN A 310 5.50 -10.32 11.90
N ALA A 311 4.57 -9.68 11.20
CA ALA A 311 4.56 -9.66 9.74
C ALA A 311 5.81 -9.00 9.16
N LEU A 312 6.20 -7.84 9.68
CA LEU A 312 7.45 -7.18 9.28
C LEU A 312 8.68 -8.08 9.51
N ARG A 313 8.74 -8.85 10.60
CA ARG A 313 9.81 -9.83 10.82
C ARG A 313 9.76 -10.97 9.81
N PHE A 314 8.58 -11.52 9.54
CA PHE A 314 8.39 -12.60 8.58
C PHE A 314 8.84 -12.19 7.17
N TYR A 315 8.30 -11.07 6.65
CA TYR A 315 8.66 -10.56 5.33
C TYR A 315 10.08 -9.99 5.30
N GLY A 316 10.55 -9.38 6.39
CA GLY A 316 11.91 -8.89 6.52
C GLY A 316 12.96 -10.00 6.38
N GLN A 317 12.71 -11.16 6.99
CA GLN A 317 13.61 -12.31 6.86
C GLN A 317 13.69 -12.78 5.39
N TYR A 318 12.57 -12.74 4.67
CA TYR A 318 12.58 -13.03 3.24
C TYR A 318 13.49 -12.05 2.45
N TYR A 319 13.48 -10.75 2.78
CA TYR A 319 14.36 -9.77 2.13
C TYR A 319 15.86 -9.94 2.48
N LEU A 320 16.19 -10.60 3.60
CA LEU A 320 17.56 -10.97 3.96
C LEU A 320 18.01 -12.27 3.32
N ASP A 321 17.11 -13.25 3.25
CA ASP A 321 17.39 -14.54 2.64
C ASP A 321 17.48 -14.42 1.11
N TYR A 322 16.69 -13.53 0.50
CA TYR A 322 16.66 -13.28 -0.94
C TYR A 322 16.90 -11.79 -1.24
N PRO A 323 18.11 -11.28 -1.01
CA PRO A 323 18.42 -9.88 -1.28
C PRO A 323 18.48 -9.61 -2.79
N TRP A 324 18.32 -8.33 -3.14
CA TRP A 324 18.42 -7.87 -4.52
C TRP A 324 19.77 -8.23 -5.16
N GLY A 325 19.74 -8.73 -6.41
CA GLY A 325 20.94 -9.02 -7.20
C GLY A 325 21.62 -10.35 -6.84
N ARG A 326 20.93 -11.23 -6.12
CA ARG A 326 21.39 -12.59 -5.82
C ARG A 326 21.47 -13.45 -7.10
N GLU A 327 22.67 -13.91 -7.46
CA GLU A 327 22.98 -14.56 -8.75
C GLU A 327 22.57 -16.05 -8.85
N ASP A 328 22.33 -16.73 -7.72
CA ASP A 328 21.93 -18.15 -7.66
C ASP A 328 20.41 -18.36 -7.73
N CYS A 329 19.64 -17.28 -7.83
CA CYS A 329 18.20 -17.31 -8.09
C CYS A 329 17.94 -16.69 -9.48
N ARG A 330 17.00 -17.23 -10.27
CA ARG A 330 16.68 -16.71 -11.61
C ARG A 330 16.26 -15.23 -11.52
N ASP A 331 16.57 -14.45 -12.56
CA ASP A 331 16.05 -13.09 -12.68
C ASP A 331 14.52 -13.15 -12.70
N ILE A 332 13.88 -12.38 -11.82
CA ILE A 332 12.42 -12.37 -11.59
C ILE A 332 11.60 -12.09 -12.87
N GLU A 333 12.23 -11.54 -13.92
CA GLU A 333 11.62 -11.25 -15.21
C GLU A 333 11.52 -12.51 -16.12
N ASP A 334 12.33 -13.54 -15.87
CA ASP A 334 12.38 -14.79 -16.66
C ASP A 334 11.36 -15.85 -16.21
N LEU A 335 10.43 -15.43 -15.35
CA LEU A 335 9.56 -16.28 -14.55
C LEU A 335 8.06 -15.99 -14.78
N GLU A 336 7.76 -15.29 -15.89
CA GLU A 336 6.45 -15.34 -16.54
C GLU A 336 6.06 -16.80 -16.80
N PRO A 337 4.75 -17.17 -16.81
CA PRO A 337 4.30 -18.56 -16.72
C PRO A 337 5.00 -19.42 -17.77
N SER A 338 6.06 -20.06 -17.32
CA SER A 338 6.87 -20.95 -18.13
C SER A 338 6.28 -22.33 -17.91
N PRO A 339 5.97 -23.08 -18.98
CA PRO A 339 5.57 -24.48 -18.87
C PRO A 339 6.72 -25.36 -18.32
N ASP A 340 7.93 -24.81 -18.16
CA ASP A 340 9.09 -25.54 -17.69
C ASP A 340 9.26 -25.40 -16.17
N PRO A 341 9.27 -26.52 -15.41
CA PRO A 341 9.46 -26.50 -13.96
C PRO A 341 10.80 -25.84 -13.59
N TYR A 342 10.78 -25.04 -12.54
CA TYR A 342 11.97 -24.42 -11.96
C TYR A 342 12.99 -25.49 -11.54
N ASP A 343 14.19 -25.41 -12.12
CA ASP A 343 15.32 -26.33 -11.90
C ASP A 343 16.50 -25.65 -11.16
N GLY A 344 16.28 -24.43 -10.64
CA GLY A 344 17.30 -23.65 -9.95
C GLY A 344 17.60 -24.17 -8.54
N ASP A 345 18.85 -23.97 -8.11
CA ASP A 345 19.35 -24.37 -6.79
C ASP A 345 18.97 -23.39 -5.66
N CYS A 346 18.16 -22.36 -5.93
CA CYS A 346 17.72 -21.38 -4.92
C CYS A 346 16.92 -22.15 -3.85
N PRO A 347 17.45 -22.31 -2.62
CA PRO A 347 16.78 -23.10 -1.61
C PRO A 347 15.69 -22.22 -1.01
N ILE A 348 14.54 -22.14 -1.67
CA ILE A 348 13.42 -21.38 -1.14
C ILE A 348 12.83 -22.19 0.02
N ALA A 349 13.29 -21.93 1.24
CA ALA A 349 12.72 -22.48 2.48
C ALA A 349 11.23 -22.09 2.72
N TYR A 350 10.65 -21.39 1.75
CA TYR A 350 9.33 -20.79 1.70
C TYR A 350 8.45 -21.30 0.54
N GLU A 351 8.89 -22.29 -0.26
CA GLU A 351 8.13 -22.75 -1.45
C GLU A 351 7.29 -24.02 -1.23
N PRO A 352 6.11 -24.12 -1.91
CA PRO A 352 5.84 -23.70 -3.30
C PRO A 352 4.91 -22.48 -3.47
N TYR A 353 4.63 -21.69 -2.42
CA TYR A 353 3.44 -20.81 -2.37
C TYR A 353 3.61 -19.36 -2.84
N PHE A 354 4.80 -18.98 -3.27
CA PHE A 354 5.18 -17.60 -3.55
C PHE A 354 5.74 -17.50 -4.96
N GLY A 355 4.87 -17.72 -5.96
CA GLY A 355 5.25 -17.49 -7.34
C GLY A 355 5.94 -16.14 -7.55
N GLU A 356 6.85 -16.14 -8.51
CA GLU A 356 7.91 -15.15 -8.67
C GLU A 356 7.37 -13.80 -9.11
N ASN A 357 7.14 -12.90 -8.15
CA ASN A 357 7.29 -11.46 -8.39
C ASN A 357 7.40 -10.65 -7.08
N PRO A 358 8.49 -10.75 -6.29
CA PRO A 358 8.78 -9.71 -5.32
C PRO A 358 9.28 -8.51 -6.11
N LYS A 359 8.37 -7.78 -6.72
CA LYS A 359 8.61 -6.42 -7.16
C LYS A 359 8.83 -5.63 -5.86
N TYR A 360 10.10 -5.47 -5.45
CA TYR A 360 10.63 -4.91 -4.19
C TYR A 360 10.21 -3.44 -3.92
N HIS A 361 8.94 -3.10 -4.10
CA HIS A 361 8.46 -1.72 -4.04
C HIS A 361 8.01 -1.28 -2.67
N THR A 362 7.99 -2.20 -1.70
CA THR A 362 7.57 -1.98 -0.32
C THR A 362 8.74 -2.06 0.67
N LEU A 363 9.99 -2.13 0.18
CA LEU A 363 11.19 -2.08 1.02
C LEU A 363 11.23 -0.84 1.92
N TYR A 364 10.61 0.26 1.45
CA TYR A 364 10.45 1.48 2.22
C TYR A 364 9.61 1.30 3.51
N LEU A 365 8.81 0.23 3.63
CA LEU A 365 8.08 -0.07 4.86
C LEU A 365 9.03 -0.37 6.02
N PHE A 366 10.23 -0.90 5.76
CA PHE A 366 11.22 -1.15 6.80
C PHE A 366 11.90 0.15 7.28
N LEU A 367 12.07 1.14 6.39
CA LEU A 367 12.48 2.49 6.80
C LEU A 367 11.45 3.09 7.76
N LEU A 368 10.16 2.91 7.47
CA LEU A 368 9.10 3.33 8.36
C LEU A 368 9.08 2.52 9.66
N ALA A 369 9.25 1.20 9.59
CA ALA A 369 9.15 0.30 10.75
C ALA A 369 10.17 0.60 11.85
N GLN A 370 11.37 1.08 11.50
CA GLN A 370 12.38 1.53 12.47
C GLN A 370 11.85 2.60 13.44
N ASP A 371 10.90 3.41 12.99
CA ASP A 371 10.29 4.47 13.78
C ASP A 371 9.33 3.93 14.83
N TYR A 372 8.77 2.75 14.59
CA TYR A 372 7.73 2.12 15.37
C TYR A 372 8.26 1.03 16.31
N TYR A 373 9.27 0.29 15.86
CA TYR A 373 9.88 -0.84 16.58
C TYR A 373 11.39 -0.65 16.69
N PRO A 374 11.87 0.33 17.50
CA PRO A 374 13.30 0.62 17.65
C PRO A 374 14.11 -0.58 18.17
N GLU A 375 13.47 -1.52 18.85
CA GLU A 375 14.09 -2.76 19.31
C GLU A 375 14.41 -3.76 18.18
N ASP A 376 13.79 -3.61 17.00
CA ASP A 376 14.10 -4.36 15.78
C ASP A 376 14.95 -3.54 14.79
N ALA A 377 15.45 -2.37 15.19
CA ALA A 377 16.13 -1.44 14.29
C ALA A 377 17.32 -2.08 13.56
N ALA A 378 18.17 -2.84 14.26
CA ALA A 378 19.33 -3.52 13.65
C ALA A 378 18.91 -4.50 12.55
N PHE A 379 17.82 -5.25 12.78
CA PHE A 379 17.29 -6.18 11.78
C PHE A 379 16.78 -5.44 10.53
N TYR A 380 16.09 -4.30 10.72
CA TYR A 380 15.66 -3.47 9.59
C TYR A 380 16.83 -2.78 8.87
N GLU A 381 17.88 -2.37 9.59
CA GLU A 381 19.10 -1.83 9.00
C GLU A 381 19.79 -2.86 8.08
N ASP A 382 19.87 -4.12 8.50
CA ASP A 382 20.43 -5.20 7.70
C ASP A 382 19.60 -5.42 6.40
N ILE A 383 18.26 -5.39 6.49
CA ILE A 383 17.36 -5.51 5.33
C ILE A 383 17.60 -4.39 4.32
N ILE A 384 17.70 -3.16 4.82
CA ILE A 384 17.89 -1.96 4.01
C ILE A 384 19.27 -1.99 3.34
N ALA A 385 20.32 -2.31 4.07
CA ALA A 385 21.67 -2.42 3.52
C ALA A 385 21.76 -3.49 2.42
N ALA A 386 21.10 -4.63 2.61
CA ALA A 386 21.10 -5.72 1.62
C ALA A 386 20.31 -5.40 0.33
N ASN A 387 19.42 -4.39 0.36
CA ASN A 387 18.48 -4.10 -0.73
C ASN A 387 18.49 -2.63 -1.18
N GLU A 388 19.51 -1.85 -0.80
CA GLU A 388 19.62 -0.41 -1.04
C GLU A 388 19.27 0.04 -2.48
N PRO A 389 19.70 -0.65 -3.57
CA PRO A 389 19.37 -0.24 -4.94
C PRO A 389 17.87 -0.20 -5.26
N LYS A 390 17.02 -0.84 -4.44
CA LYS A 390 15.55 -0.87 -4.62
C LYS A 390 14.80 0.22 -3.88
N LEU A 391 15.46 0.95 -2.97
CA LEU A 391 14.87 2.10 -2.30
C LEU A 391 14.59 3.29 -3.24
N ILE A 392 15.24 3.31 -4.42
CA ILE A 392 15.09 4.37 -5.43
C ILE A 392 14.77 3.74 -6.80
N PRO A 393 13.48 3.46 -7.10
CA PRO A 393 13.09 2.76 -8.32
C PRO A 393 13.27 3.63 -9.57
N GLN A 394 13.90 3.07 -10.61
CA GLN A 394 14.15 3.77 -11.87
C GLN A 394 12.97 3.77 -12.87
N ALA A 395 12.02 2.82 -12.78
CA ALA A 395 11.18 2.48 -13.95
C ALA A 395 9.67 2.82 -13.91
N HIS A 396 8.95 2.88 -12.78
CA HIS A 396 7.47 3.01 -12.81
C HIS A 396 6.86 4.05 -11.83
N PRO A 397 5.84 4.83 -12.25
CA PRO A 397 5.16 5.82 -11.39
C PRO A 397 4.29 5.22 -10.28
N LEU A 398 3.84 3.96 -10.38
CA LEU A 398 3.20 3.26 -9.23
C LEU A 398 4.18 2.84 -8.13
N HIS A 399 5.50 2.93 -8.37
CA HIS A 399 6.54 2.68 -7.37
C HIS A 399 6.95 3.99 -6.66
N SER A 400 6.07 4.98 -6.71
CA SER A 400 6.20 6.31 -6.13
C SER A 400 6.38 6.39 -4.60
N PRO A 401 5.84 5.48 -3.76
CA PRO A 401 6.04 5.66 -2.33
C PRO A 401 7.51 5.46 -1.98
N ALA A 402 8.23 4.57 -2.66
CA ALA A 402 9.63 4.29 -2.34
C ALA A 402 10.51 5.55 -2.35
N SER A 403 10.50 6.38 -3.40
CA SER A 403 11.35 7.60 -3.40
C SER A 403 10.91 8.62 -2.34
N VAL A 404 9.61 8.80 -2.12
CA VAL A 404 9.10 9.77 -1.13
C VAL A 404 9.38 9.31 0.29
N PHE A 405 9.10 8.05 0.60
CA PHE A 405 9.41 7.45 1.89
C PHE A 405 10.93 7.38 2.12
N THR A 406 11.74 7.00 1.14
CA THR A 406 13.21 7.04 1.25
C THR A 406 13.71 8.46 1.51
N PHE A 407 13.14 9.47 0.84
CA PHE A 407 13.48 10.87 1.10
C PHE A 407 13.17 11.30 2.55
N ILE A 408 12.05 10.83 3.11
CA ILE A 408 11.60 11.18 4.46
C ILE A 408 12.31 10.35 5.55
N TYR A 409 12.46 9.04 5.33
CA TYR A 409 12.84 8.05 6.34
C TYR A 409 14.20 7.38 6.11
N GLY A 410 14.78 7.47 4.90
CA GLY A 410 15.98 6.72 4.47
C GLY A 410 17.17 6.83 5.42
N GLU A 411 17.32 7.97 6.08
CA GLU A 411 18.39 8.23 7.05
C GLU A 411 17.83 8.94 8.32
N SER A 412 16.62 8.61 8.77
CA SER A 412 16.04 9.20 9.98
C SER A 412 16.24 8.35 11.23
N HIS A 413 17.30 8.62 12.00
CA HIS A 413 17.46 8.07 13.36
C HIS A 413 16.74 8.91 14.45
N GLN A 414 15.59 9.53 14.14
CA GLN A 414 14.95 10.51 15.05
C GLN A 414 13.95 9.88 16.02
N THR A 415 13.61 10.60 17.10
CA THR A 415 12.54 10.20 18.03
C THR A 415 11.16 10.57 17.45
N PRO A 416 10.07 9.84 17.78
CA PRO A 416 8.72 10.10 17.24
C PRO A 416 8.23 11.55 17.39
N GLU A 417 8.59 12.23 18.48
CA GLU A 417 8.14 13.59 18.82
C GLU A 417 8.77 14.69 17.97
N LYS A 418 9.92 14.43 17.34
CA LYS A 418 10.58 15.39 16.42
C LYS A 418 10.16 15.20 14.96
N ARG A 419 9.39 14.13 14.66
CA ARG A 419 8.93 13.76 13.32
C ARG A 419 7.53 14.27 12.98
N ARG A 420 6.67 14.46 13.98
CA ARG A 420 5.39 15.18 13.84
C ARG A 420 5.68 16.67 13.62
#